data_AF-A0A830DEQ2-F1
#
_entry.id   AF-A0A830DEQ2-F1
#
_cell.length_a   1.000
_cell.length_b   1.000
_cell.length_c   1.000
_cell.angle_alpha   90.00
_cell.angle_beta   90.00
_cell.angle_gamma   90.00
#
_symmetry.space_group_name_H-M   'P 1'
#
loop_
_entity.id
_entity.type
_entity.pdbx_description
1 polymer ?
#
loop_
_entity_poly.entity_id
_entity_poly.type
_entity_poly.pdbx_seq_one_letter_code
_entity_poly.pdbx_strand_id
1 'polypeptide(L)'
;MLKKDDDEDYEYPLVVLVHNRYRRPKENEKIRDELEKAVHIIWNCRLPSPRCVAIDANTELDLVSALQVSLFPELIFIKAGKIVYREKAIRTADELSKIMAFYYFGAAKPPCLSGVQNLEEVIPTVKSDVKHR
;
A
#
# COMPACT_ATOMS: atom_id res chain seq x y z
N MET A 1 -0.18 21.91 29.89
CA MET A 1 -1.41 22.45 29.30
C MET A 1 -1.56 21.78 27.94
N LEU A 2 -2.25 20.64 27.89
CA LEU A 2 -2.51 19.90 26.66
C LEU A 2 -3.57 20.67 25.87
N LYS A 3 -3.20 21.22 24.73
CA LYS A 3 -4.14 21.34 23.62
C LYS A 3 -4.05 20.02 22.87
N LYS A 4 -5.05 19.17 23.08
CA LYS A 4 -5.49 18.23 22.05
C LYS A 4 -6.22 19.13 21.07
N ASP A 5 -5.56 19.48 19.97
CA ASP A 5 -6.25 20.05 18.84
C ASP A 5 -6.99 18.86 18.19
N ASP A 6 -8.30 18.82 18.45
CA ASP A 6 -9.27 17.94 17.80
C ASP A 6 -9.41 18.41 16.35
N ASP A 7 -8.65 17.82 15.40
CA ASP A 7 -8.89 17.82 13.93
C ASP A 7 -7.70 17.21 13.13
N GLU A 8 -6.94 16.25 13.68
CA GLU A 8 -6.07 15.41 12.83
C GLU A 8 -6.93 14.31 12.22
N ASP A 9 -7.35 14.53 10.97
CA ASP A 9 -7.81 13.48 10.06
C ASP A 9 -6.90 12.25 10.29
N TYR A 10 -7.48 11.12 10.69
CA TYR A 10 -6.72 9.97 11.17
C TYR A 10 -5.95 9.34 10.00
N GLU A 11 -4.78 9.87 9.67
CA GLU A 11 -3.95 9.47 8.54
C GLU A 11 -3.23 8.16 8.82
N TYR A 12 -4.00 7.07 8.90
CA TYR A 12 -3.42 5.75 9.03
C TYR A 12 -2.77 5.32 7.72
N PRO A 13 -1.51 4.88 7.75
CA PRO A 13 -0.85 4.35 6.57
C PRO A 13 -1.58 3.10 6.06
N LEU A 14 -1.80 3.05 4.75
CA LEU A 14 -2.54 1.98 4.07
C LEU A 14 -1.69 1.41 2.94
N VAL A 15 -1.54 0.10 2.91
CA VAL A 15 -0.92 -0.63 1.80
C VAL A 15 -2.00 -1.46 1.12
N VAL A 16 -2.15 -1.25 -0.19
CA VAL A 16 -3.12 -1.95 -1.01
C VAL A 16 -2.38 -2.93 -1.92
N LEU A 17 -2.63 -4.23 -1.77
CA LEU A 17 -2.17 -5.27 -2.69
C LEU A 17 -3.24 -5.52 -3.74
N VAL A 18 -2.99 -5.12 -4.97
CA VAL A 18 -3.86 -5.45 -6.10
C VAL A 18 -3.34 -6.71 -6.77
N HIS A 19 -4.07 -7.81 -6.62
CA HIS A 19 -3.71 -9.10 -7.21
C HIS A 19 -4.73 -9.52 -8.26
N ASN A 20 -4.37 -10.48 -9.12
CA ASN A 20 -5.29 -11.01 -10.12
C ASN A 20 -5.22 -12.54 -10.08
N ARG A 21 -6.32 -13.20 -9.72
CA ARG A 21 -6.35 -14.64 -9.45
C ARG A 21 -5.82 -15.50 -10.60
N TYR A 22 -6.02 -15.05 -11.83
CA TYR A 22 -5.63 -15.78 -13.03
C TYR A 22 -4.30 -15.34 -13.65
N ARG A 23 -3.71 -14.22 -13.19
CA ARG A 23 -2.41 -13.73 -13.67
C ARG A 23 -1.35 -13.88 -12.59
N ARG A 24 -0.24 -14.55 -12.94
CA ARG A 24 0.96 -14.72 -12.09
C ARG A 24 0.61 -15.21 -10.66
N PRO A 25 -0.13 -16.33 -10.51
CA PRO A 25 -0.65 -16.77 -9.21
C PRO A 25 0.45 -17.04 -8.17
N LYS A 26 1.56 -17.65 -8.58
CA LYS A 26 2.73 -17.88 -7.71
C LYS A 26 3.32 -16.58 -7.15
N GLU A 27 3.24 -15.51 -7.93
CA GLU A 27 3.83 -14.23 -7.58
C GLU A 27 2.88 -13.43 -6.68
N ASN A 28 1.56 -13.59 -6.87
CA ASN A 28 0.54 -13.08 -5.95
C ASN A 28 0.69 -13.67 -4.54
N GLU A 29 0.93 -14.98 -4.44
CA GLU A 29 1.20 -15.65 -3.16
C GLU A 29 2.51 -15.14 -2.55
N LYS A 30 3.58 -15.14 -3.35
CA LYS A 30 4.90 -14.71 -2.89
C LYS A 30 4.91 -13.28 -2.35
N ILE A 31 4.30 -12.33 -3.06
CA ILE A 31 4.27 -10.93 -2.59
C ILE A 31 3.41 -10.76 -1.34
N ARG A 32 2.33 -11.54 -1.20
CA ARG A 32 1.48 -11.54 -0.01
C ARG A 32 2.26 -12.04 1.21
N ASP A 33 3.00 -13.13 1.07
CA ASP A 33 3.84 -13.68 2.14
C ASP A 33 4.93 -12.70 2.57
N GLU A 34 5.60 -12.05 1.60
CA GLU A 34 6.63 -11.06 1.90
C GLU A 34 6.03 -9.79 2.54
N LEU A 35 4.83 -9.37 2.12
CA LEU A 35 4.10 -8.25 2.75
C LEU A 35 3.74 -8.56 4.20
N GLU A 36 3.23 -9.76 4.48
CA GLU A 36 2.88 -10.18 5.84
C GLU A 36 4.10 -10.20 6.75
N LYS A 37 5.23 -10.75 6.27
CA LYS A 37 6.51 -10.70 7.00
C LYS A 37 6.99 -9.26 7.21
N ALA A 38 6.86 -8.38 6.21
CA ALA A 38 7.27 -6.97 6.34
C ALA A 38 6.48 -6.25 7.44
N VAL A 39 5.17 -6.51 7.52
CA VAL A 39 4.31 -5.99 8.59
C VAL A 39 4.77 -6.47 9.97
N HIS A 40 5.16 -7.74 10.09
CA HIS A 40 5.72 -8.27 11.34
C HIS A 40 7.07 -7.61 11.70
N ILE A 41 7.92 -7.30 10.72
CA ILE A 41 9.17 -6.57 10.96
C ILE A 41 8.87 -5.17 11.54
N ILE A 42 7.93 -4.43 10.96
CA ILE A 42 7.50 -3.11 11.46
C ILE A 42 6.99 -3.21 12.90
N TRP A 43 6.15 -4.22 13.19
CA TRP A 43 5.66 -4.47 14.54
C TRP A 43 6.82 -4.72 15.52
N ASN A 44 7.78 -5.56 15.14
CA ASN A 44 8.95 -5.87 15.97
C ASN A 44 9.82 -4.64 16.25
N CYS A 45 9.84 -3.67 15.31
CA CYS A 45 10.48 -2.37 15.49
C CYS A 45 9.68 -1.40 16.39
N ARG A 46 8.56 -1.83 17.00
CA ARG A 46 7.67 -1.02 17.86
C ARG A 46 7.04 0.18 17.15
N LEU A 47 6.94 0.12 15.81
CA LEU A 47 6.27 1.11 14.99
C LEU A 47 4.80 0.71 14.79
N PRO A 48 3.86 1.68 14.63
CA PRO A 48 2.48 1.37 14.37
C PRO A 48 2.35 0.65 13.02
N SER A 49 1.74 -0.54 13.05
CA SER A 49 1.58 -1.36 11.85
C SER A 49 0.66 -0.68 10.82
N PRO A 50 1.05 -0.61 9.53
CA PRO A 50 0.16 -0.11 8.49
C PRO A 50 -1.01 -1.05 8.27
N ARG A 51 -2.15 -0.50 7.89
CA ARG A 51 -3.30 -1.30 7.46
C ARG A 51 -2.98 -1.89 6.09
N CYS A 52 -3.16 -3.20 5.92
CA CYS A 52 -2.97 -3.88 4.65
C CYS A 52 -4.29 -4.43 4.15
N VAL A 53 -4.63 -4.14 2.89
CA VAL A 53 -5.83 -4.64 2.22
C VAL A 53 -5.45 -5.28 0.89
N ALA A 54 -6.17 -6.33 0.50
CA ALA A 54 -5.98 -6.98 -0.78
C ALA A 54 -7.23 -6.78 -1.65
N ILE A 55 -7.03 -6.43 -2.92
CA ILE A 55 -8.08 -6.25 -3.92
C ILE A 55 -7.88 -7.32 -4.99
N ASP A 56 -8.94 -8.10 -5.25
CA ASP A 56 -8.98 -9.03 -6.36
C ASP A 56 -9.42 -8.29 -7.63
N ALA A 57 -8.50 -8.18 -8.58
CA ALA A 57 -8.73 -7.46 -9.82
C ALA A 57 -9.73 -8.14 -10.76
N ASN A 58 -10.13 -9.38 -10.47
CA ASN A 58 -11.18 -10.07 -11.21
C ASN A 58 -12.59 -9.73 -10.70
N THR A 59 -12.73 -9.24 -9.47
CA THR A 59 -14.03 -8.88 -8.87
C THR A 59 -14.24 -7.37 -8.82
N GLU A 60 -13.19 -6.60 -8.49
CA GLU A 60 -13.26 -5.16 -8.25
C GLU A 60 -12.78 -4.35 -9.46
N LEU A 61 -13.41 -4.54 -10.62
CA LEU A 61 -12.98 -3.95 -11.89
C LEU A 61 -12.94 -2.42 -11.85
N ASP A 62 -13.95 -1.79 -11.25
CA ASP A 62 -14.06 -0.32 -11.17
C ASP A 62 -12.93 0.27 -10.33
N LEU A 63 -12.58 -0.38 -9.23
CA LEU A 63 -11.52 0.06 -8.33
C LEU A 63 -10.14 -0.09 -8.98
N VAL A 64 -9.88 -1.21 -9.66
CA VAL A 64 -8.65 -1.45 -10.42
C VAL A 64 -8.50 -0.42 -11.54
N SER A 65 -9.60 -0.17 -12.27
CA SER A 65 -9.63 0.81 -13.36
C SER A 65 -9.35 2.22 -12.85
N ALA A 66 -10.01 2.61 -11.75
CA ALA A 66 -9.79 3.90 -11.11
C ALA A 66 -8.34 4.06 -10.65
N LEU A 67 -7.78 3.06 -9.97
CA LEU A 67 -6.39 3.04 -9.50
C LEU A 67 -5.36 2.95 -10.65
N GLN A 68 -5.80 2.82 -11.90
CA GLN A 68 -4.97 2.71 -13.11
C GLN A 68 -3.93 1.58 -13.03
N VAL A 69 -4.28 0.47 -12.38
CA VAL A 69 -3.38 -0.69 -12.25
C VAL A 69 -3.30 -1.42 -13.59
N SER A 70 -2.07 -1.62 -14.06
CA SER A 70 -1.77 -2.23 -15.37
C SER A 70 -0.96 -3.52 -15.27
N LEU A 71 -0.32 -3.76 -14.12
CA LEU A 71 0.49 -4.94 -13.85
C LEU A 71 -0.01 -5.62 -12.57
N PHE A 72 0.14 -6.93 -12.50
CA PHE A 72 -0.25 -7.72 -11.34
C PHE A 72 0.88 -8.66 -10.93
N PRO A 73 1.11 -8.86 -9.62
CA PRO A 73 0.56 -8.06 -8.53
C PRO A 73 1.20 -6.65 -8.48
N GLU A 74 0.48 -5.67 -7.94
CA GLU A 74 0.98 -4.31 -7.70
C GLU A 74 0.66 -3.88 -6.26
N LEU A 75 1.65 -3.32 -5.55
CA LEU A 75 1.48 -2.76 -4.22
C LEU A 75 1.37 -1.23 -4.34
N ILE A 76 0.36 -0.66 -3.70
CA ILE A 76 0.12 0.79 -3.67
C ILE A 76 0.21 1.25 -2.22
N PHE A 77 1.12 2.18 -1.97
CA PHE A 77 1.35 2.78 -0.66
C PHE A 77 0.58 4.09 -0.59
N ILE A 78 -0.27 4.20 0.43
CA ILE A 78 -1.16 5.32 0.65
C ILE A 78 -0.88 5.94 2.01
N LYS A 79 -0.74 7.25 2.02
CA LYS A 79 -0.61 8.08 3.22
C LYS A 79 -1.42 9.35 3.00
N ALA A 80 -2.10 9.86 4.03
CA ALA A 80 -2.83 11.13 3.93
C ALA A 80 -3.87 11.18 2.79
N GLY A 81 -4.51 10.06 2.47
CA GLY A 81 -5.46 10.00 1.33
C GLY A 81 -4.81 10.20 -0.05
N LYS A 82 -3.48 10.04 -0.16
CA LYS A 82 -2.73 10.14 -1.41
C LYS A 82 -1.91 8.88 -1.65
N ILE A 83 -1.73 8.53 -2.92
CA ILE A 83 -0.80 7.47 -3.33
C ILE A 83 0.60 8.09 -3.31
N VAL A 84 1.46 7.58 -2.44
CA VAL A 84 2.84 8.07 -2.30
C VAL A 84 3.84 7.21 -3.07
N TYR A 85 3.50 5.95 -3.34
CA TYR A 85 4.35 5.04 -4.08
C TYR A 85 3.60 3.84 -4.65
N ARG A 86 4.10 3.31 -5.78
CA ARG A 86 3.63 2.08 -6.43
C ARG A 86 4.81 1.14 -6.66
N GLU A 87 4.71 -0.07 -6.15
CA GLU A 87 5.71 -1.12 -6.33
C GLU A 87 5.15 -2.22 -7.26
N LYS A 88 5.92 -2.53 -8.30
CA LYS A 88 5.56 -3.48 -9.36
C LYS A 88 6.49 -4.69 -9.42
N ALA A 89 7.61 -4.65 -8.70
CA ALA A 89 8.53 -5.75 -8.55
C ALA A 89 8.26 -6.54 -7.28
N ILE A 90 8.65 -7.82 -7.29
CA ILE A 90 8.62 -8.66 -6.10
C ILE A 90 9.79 -8.23 -5.21
N ARG A 91 9.47 -7.64 -4.06
CA ARG A 91 10.45 -7.24 -3.04
C ARG A 91 10.41 -8.19 -1.86
N THR A 92 11.54 -8.27 -1.17
CA THR A 92 11.63 -9.01 0.09
C THR A 92 10.95 -8.26 1.23
N ALA A 93 10.62 -8.97 2.30
CA ALA A 93 10.03 -8.40 3.50
C ALA A 93 10.89 -7.26 4.10
N ASP A 94 12.22 -7.42 4.09
CA ASP A 94 13.17 -6.40 4.55
C ASP A 94 13.08 -5.13 3.69
N GLU A 95 13.11 -5.26 2.37
CA GLU A 95 12.96 -4.13 1.46
C GLU A 95 11.60 -3.44 1.61
N LEU A 96 10.51 -4.21 1.67
CA LEU A 96 9.16 -3.70 1.87
C LEU A 96 9.05 -2.95 3.20
N SER A 97 9.61 -3.49 4.28
CA SER A 97 9.62 -2.83 5.59
C SER A 97 10.36 -1.49 5.55
N LYS A 98 11.48 -1.41 4.82
CA LYS A 98 12.25 -0.17 4.65
C LYS A 98 11.51 0.85 3.79
N ILE A 99 10.81 0.39 2.74
CA ILE A 99 9.94 1.24 1.92
C ILE A 99 8.81 1.82 2.76
N MET A 100 8.13 0.98 3.56
CA MET A 100 7.09 1.44 4.50
C MET A 100 7.67 2.46 5.49
N ALA A 101 8.83 2.16 6.07
CA ALA A 101 9.45 3.06 7.04
C ALA A 101 9.85 4.41 6.44
N PHE A 102 10.32 4.43 5.19
CA PHE A 102 10.61 5.65 4.45
C PHE A 102 9.35 6.51 4.27
N TYR A 103 8.28 5.96 3.68
CA TYR A 103 7.08 6.73 3.36
C TYR A 103 6.23 7.08 4.61
N TYR A 104 6.09 6.16 5.56
CA TYR A 104 5.19 6.34 6.70
C TYR A 104 5.87 6.98 7.90
N PHE A 105 7.12 6.62 8.19
CA PHE A 105 7.81 7.01 9.42
C PHE A 105 9.02 7.93 9.20
N GLY A 106 9.29 8.37 7.97
CA GLY A 106 10.38 9.29 7.67
C GLY A 106 11.78 8.70 7.82
N ALA A 107 11.92 7.37 7.66
CA ALA A 107 13.22 6.71 7.67
C ALA A 107 14.10 7.12 6.47
N ALA A 108 15.34 6.64 6.42
CA ALA A 108 16.23 6.88 5.29
C ALA A 108 15.72 6.17 4.01
N LYS A 109 15.94 6.80 2.84
CA LYS A 109 15.55 6.22 1.55
C LYS A 109 16.31 4.90 1.29
N PRO A 110 15.62 3.75 1.14
CA PRO A 110 16.30 2.49 0.86
C PRO A 110 16.94 2.48 -0.55
N PRO A 111 18.05 1.75 -0.75
CA PRO A 111 18.73 1.65 -2.05
C PRO A 111 17.82 1.15 -3.18
N CYS A 112 16.83 0.33 -2.81
CA CYS A 112 15.90 -0.30 -3.73
C CYS A 112 14.85 0.70 -4.30
N LEU A 113 14.85 1.95 -3.82
CA LEU A 113 14.14 3.11 -4.39
C LEU A 113 15.07 4.08 -5.13
N SER A 114 16.36 3.76 -5.30
CA SER A 114 17.27 4.61 -6.09
C SER A 114 16.77 4.73 -7.52
N GLY A 115 16.68 5.97 -8.04
CA GLY A 115 16.14 6.25 -9.37
C GLY A 115 14.61 6.38 -9.47
N VAL A 116 13.85 6.04 -8.41
CA VAL A 116 12.41 6.30 -8.36
C VAL A 116 12.17 7.79 -8.09
N GLN A 117 11.42 8.45 -8.99
CA GLN A 117 10.89 9.80 -8.77
C GLN A 117 9.70 9.71 -7.80
N ASN A 118 9.71 10.52 -6.75
CA ASN A 118 8.57 10.61 -5.83
C ASN A 118 7.50 11.46 -6.50
N LEU A 119 6.52 10.81 -7.13
CA LEU A 119 5.31 11.45 -7.63
C LEU A 119 4.17 11.07 -6.68
N GLU A 120 3.72 12.03 -5.87
CA GLU A 120 2.48 11.87 -5.13
C GLU A 120 1.30 11.97 -6.11
N GLU A 121 0.42 10.98 -6.08
CA GLU A 121 -0.79 10.95 -6.91
C GLU A 121 -2.03 11.09 -6.00
N VAL A 122 -3.05 11.79 -6.49
CA VAL A 122 -4.35 11.87 -5.81
C VAL A 122 -5.05 10.52 -5.92
N ILE A 123 -5.68 10.05 -4.83
CA ILE A 123 -6.49 8.83 -4.89
C ILE A 123 -7.75 9.10 -5.73
N PRO A 124 -8.00 8.31 -6.78
CA PRO A 124 -9.19 8.44 -7.60
C PRO A 124 -10.44 8.02 -6.81
N THR A 125 -11.52 8.79 -6.92
CA THR A 125 -12.78 8.51 -6.23
C THR A 125 -13.66 7.62 -7.08
N VAL A 126 -14.12 6.50 -6.53
CA VAL A 126 -15.10 5.59 -7.16
C VAL A 126 -16.44 5.74 -6.46
N LYS A 127 -17.52 5.88 -7.24
CA LYS A 127 -18.88 5.90 -6.68
C LYS A 127 -19.23 4.48 -6.24
N SER A 128 -19.53 4.33 -4.96
CA SER A 128 -20.08 3.08 -4.45
C SER A 128 -21.58 3.09 -4.71
N ASP A 129 -22.04 2.34 -5.71
CA ASP A 129 -23.48 2.04 -5.86
C ASP A 129 -23.87 1.01 -4.79
N VAL A 130 -23.97 1.46 -3.54
CA VAL A 130 -24.47 0.63 -2.45
C VAL A 130 -25.95 0.37 -2.70
N LYS A 131 -26.27 -0.72 -3.40
CA LYS A 131 -27.62 -1.28 -3.37
C LYS A 131 -27.80 -1.89 -1.99
N HIS A 132 -28.42 -1.14 -1.08
CA HIS A 132 -28.98 -1.71 0.14
C HIS A 132 -29.90 -2.87 -0.26
N ARG A 133 -29.45 -4.09 0.00
CA ARG A 133 -30.28 -5.30 -0.02
C ARG A 133 -30.66 -5.65 1.41
#